data_AF-A0A8D8PNW6-F1
#
_entry.id   AF-A0A8D8PNW6-F1
#
_cell.length_a   1.000
_cell.length_b   1.000
_cell.length_c   1.000
_cell.angle_alpha   90.00
_cell.angle_beta   90.00
_cell.angle_gamma   90.00
#
_symmetry.space_group_name_H-M   'P 1'
#
loop_
_entity.id
_entity.type
_entity.pdbx_description
1 polymer ?
#
loop_
_entity_poly.entity_id
_entity_poly.type
_entity_poly.pdbx_seq_one_letter_code
_entity_poly.pdbx_strand_id
1 'polypeptide(L)'
;MKLFFFITNSPEVTFSRVLLKIHKVKYSLTQDTEKKIEAFELWLYRRILKIPWTHKITNVEVLRRMNTAPELLKTVKCRKLQYLGHIMRNKERYNLLQQILQGKINSARGPGRRRISWLSNLRRWLGMSSAGLFRDAVNKVRIAVLIANIRNG
;
A
#
# COMPACT_ATOMS: atom_id res chain seq x y z
N MET A 1 5.74 -10.44 -46.46
CA MET A 1 7.05 -10.61 -45.80
C MET A 1 7.48 -9.25 -45.23
N LYS A 2 7.75 -9.21 -43.92
CA LYS A 2 8.47 -8.15 -43.17
C LYS A 2 7.90 -6.72 -43.16
N LEU A 3 7.01 -6.43 -42.20
CA LEU A 3 6.91 -5.07 -41.60
C LEU A 3 6.30 -5.01 -40.18
N PHE A 4 5.93 -6.16 -39.58
CA PHE A 4 5.31 -6.19 -38.23
C PHE A 4 6.25 -6.52 -37.07
N PHE A 5 7.55 -6.70 -37.31
CA PHE A 5 8.49 -7.20 -36.29
C PHE A 5 9.38 -6.12 -35.64
N PHE A 6 9.23 -4.84 -35.99
CA PHE A 6 10.15 -3.77 -35.53
C PHE A 6 9.58 -2.78 -34.50
N ILE A 7 8.32 -2.89 -34.07
CA ILE A 7 7.73 -1.96 -33.07
C ILE A 7 7.37 -2.65 -31.74
N THR A 8 8.17 -3.61 -31.27
CA THR A 8 7.95 -4.26 -29.95
C THR A 8 9.18 -4.37 -29.07
N ASN A 9 10.28 -3.68 -29.39
CA ASN A 9 11.50 -3.67 -28.58
C ASN A 9 11.98 -2.25 -28.25
N SER A 10 11.08 -1.36 -27.82
CA SER A 10 11.51 -0.14 -27.12
C SER A 10 11.74 -0.48 -25.64
N PRO A 11 12.98 -0.36 -25.12
CA PRO A 11 13.32 -0.72 -23.73
C PRO A 11 12.48 0.07 -22.71
N GLU A 12 12.10 1.31 -23.03
CA GLU A 12 11.20 2.20 -22.28
C GLU A 12 9.84 1.55 -21.90
N VAL A 13 9.22 0.85 -22.86
CA VAL A 13 7.88 0.26 -22.69
C VAL A 13 7.96 -1.03 -21.88
N THR A 14 9.01 -1.82 -22.09
CA THR A 14 9.28 -3.05 -21.35
C THR A 14 9.66 -2.75 -19.91
N PHE A 15 10.49 -1.73 -19.66
CA PHE A 15 10.83 -1.24 -18.32
C PHE A 15 9.60 -0.78 -17.56
N SER A 16 8.75 0.04 -18.20
CA SER A 16 7.49 0.50 -17.64
C SER A 16 6.55 -0.65 -17.27
N ARG A 17 6.48 -1.70 -18.10
CA ARG A 17 5.65 -2.88 -17.85
C ARG A 17 6.15 -3.72 -16.68
N VAL A 18 7.48 -3.89 -16.57
CA VAL A 18 8.13 -4.61 -15.46
C VAL A 18 8.02 -3.81 -14.15
N LEU A 19 8.31 -2.51 -14.17
CA LEU A 19 8.14 -1.62 -13.02
C LEU A 19 6.69 -1.56 -12.54
N LEU A 20 5.72 -1.44 -13.45
CA LEU A 20 4.30 -1.49 -13.10
C LEU A 20 3.91 -2.82 -12.48
N LYS A 21 4.48 -3.94 -12.95
CA LYS A 21 4.19 -5.28 -12.41
C LYS A 21 4.81 -5.46 -11.02
N ILE A 22 6.07 -5.06 -10.83
CA ILE A 22 6.79 -5.15 -9.54
C ILE A 22 6.17 -4.20 -8.50
N HIS A 23 5.87 -2.95 -8.88
CA HIS A 23 5.24 -1.97 -8.00
C HIS A 23 3.78 -2.34 -7.66
N LYS A 24 3.02 -2.94 -8.60
CA LYS A 24 1.66 -3.42 -8.31
C LYS A 24 1.66 -4.60 -7.34
N VAL A 25 2.58 -5.57 -7.47
CA VAL A 25 2.64 -6.76 -6.61
C VAL A 25 3.10 -6.43 -5.19
N LYS A 26 4.06 -5.50 -5.03
CA LYS A 26 4.66 -5.20 -3.72
C LYS A 26 3.83 -4.23 -2.86
N TYR A 27 3.01 -3.36 -3.46
CA TYR A 27 2.32 -2.28 -2.74
C TYR A 27 0.80 -2.47 -2.56
N SER A 28 0.20 -3.46 -3.23
CA SER A 28 -1.21 -3.83 -3.00
C SER A 28 -1.38 -4.60 -1.69
N LEU A 29 -2.21 -4.10 -0.78
CA LEU A 29 -2.63 -4.84 0.41
C LEU A 29 -4.03 -5.41 0.15
N THR A 30 -4.14 -6.72 0.04
CA THR A 30 -5.43 -7.41 -0.03
C THR A 30 -5.99 -7.60 1.38
N GLN A 31 -7.33 -7.69 1.53
CA GLN A 31 -7.95 -7.95 2.84
C GLN A 31 -7.42 -9.24 3.49
N ASP A 32 -7.16 -10.27 2.69
CA ASP A 32 -6.51 -11.50 3.17
C ASP A 32 -5.11 -11.24 3.77
N THR A 33 -4.34 -10.36 3.14
CA THR A 33 -3.02 -9.96 3.64
C THR A 33 -3.13 -9.11 4.90
N GLU A 34 -4.14 -8.24 5.01
CA GLU A 34 -4.44 -7.48 6.25
C GLU A 34 -4.72 -8.45 7.41
N LYS A 35 -5.61 -9.43 7.21
CA LYS A 35 -5.94 -10.45 8.21
C LYS A 35 -4.73 -11.29 8.63
N LYS A 36 -3.86 -11.65 7.68
CA LYS A 36 -2.62 -12.39 7.96
C LYS A 36 -1.66 -11.59 8.83
N ILE A 37 -1.55 -10.28 8.61
CA ILE A 37 -0.70 -9.40 9.43
C ILE A 37 -1.25 -9.31 10.86
N GLU A 38 -2.57 -9.14 11.01
CA GLU A 38 -3.22 -9.10 12.33
C GLU A 38 -3.06 -10.43 13.08
N ALA A 39 -3.25 -11.56 12.38
CA ALA A 39 -3.05 -12.89 12.96
C ALA A 39 -1.58 -13.13 13.37
N PHE A 40 -0.63 -12.64 12.57
CA PHE A 40 0.79 -12.70 12.89
C PHE A 40 1.15 -11.89 14.14
N GLU A 41 0.61 -10.67 14.27
CA GLU A 41 0.79 -9.83 15.45
C GLU A 41 0.24 -10.49 16.72
N LEU A 42 -0.96 -11.07 16.65
CA LEU A 42 -1.55 -11.83 17.75
C LEU A 42 -0.77 -13.11 18.09
N TRP A 43 -0.21 -13.78 17.09
CA TRP A 43 0.66 -14.94 17.30
C TRP A 43 1.94 -14.52 18.04
N LEU A 44 2.54 -13.39 17.67
CA LEU A 44 3.70 -12.84 18.35
C LEU A 44 3.40 -12.51 19.82
N TYR A 45 2.26 -11.86 20.11
CA TYR A 45 1.85 -11.57 21.49
C TYR A 45 1.65 -12.83 22.33
N ARG A 46 1.05 -13.89 21.78
CA ARG A 46 0.93 -15.17 22.49
C ARG A 46 2.29 -15.78 22.85
N ARG A 47 3.28 -15.63 21.96
CA ARG A 47 4.65 -16.10 22.19
C ARG A 47 5.35 -15.28 23.27
N ILE A 48 5.21 -13.95 23.24
CA ILE A 48 5.78 -13.05 24.26
C ILE A 48 5.19 -13.34 25.65
N LEU A 49 3.86 -13.50 25.72
CA LEU A 49 3.15 -13.84 26.97
C LEU A 49 3.30 -15.31 27.39
N LYS A 50 4.01 -16.12 26.59
CA LYS A 50 4.20 -17.57 26.81
C LYS A 50 2.88 -18.32 27.06
N ILE A 51 1.80 -17.94 26.38
CA ILE A 51 0.48 -18.58 26.55
C ILE A 51 0.49 -19.94 25.85
N PRO A 52 0.35 -21.07 26.56
CA PRO A 52 0.22 -22.35 25.90
C PRO A 52 -1.17 -22.46 25.25
N TRP A 53 -1.24 -23.24 24.17
CA TRP A 53 -2.45 -23.41 23.37
C TRP A 53 -3.61 -24.06 24.15
N THR A 54 -3.30 -24.78 25.24
CA THR A 54 -4.25 -25.46 26.12
C THR A 54 -5.21 -24.51 26.82
N HIS A 55 -4.77 -23.28 27.12
CA HIS A 55 -5.63 -22.29 27.78
C HIS A 55 -6.76 -21.74 26.89
N LYS A 56 -6.74 -22.02 25.57
CA LYS A 56 -7.79 -21.59 24.61
C LYS A 56 -8.20 -20.11 24.76
N ILE A 57 -7.23 -19.25 25.06
CA ILE A 57 -7.46 -17.82 25.32
C ILE A 57 -7.89 -17.08 24.04
N THR A 58 -8.95 -16.28 24.16
CA THR A 58 -9.51 -15.46 23.08
C THR A 58 -8.54 -14.36 22.64
N ASN A 59 -8.64 -13.90 21.39
CA ASN A 59 -7.77 -12.81 20.88
C ASN A 59 -7.93 -11.51 21.69
N VAL A 60 -9.15 -11.22 22.14
CA VAL A 60 -9.46 -10.02 22.95
C VAL A 60 -8.69 -10.05 24.28
N GLU A 61 -8.66 -11.22 24.94
CA GLU A 61 -7.96 -11.37 26.20
C GLU A 61 -6.43 -11.28 26.03
N VAL A 62 -5.87 -11.77 24.91
CA VAL A 62 -4.45 -11.58 24.58
C VAL A 62 -4.11 -10.10 24.47
N LEU A 63 -4.93 -9.31 23.77
CA LEU A 63 -4.72 -7.87 23.63
C LEU A 63 -4.88 -7.13 24.96
N ARG A 64 -5.87 -7.54 25.79
CA ARG A 64 -6.07 -7.00 27.14
C ARG A 64 -4.83 -7.21 28.02
N ARG A 65 -4.23 -8.41 27.98
CA ARG A 65 -3.00 -8.72 28.73
C ARG A 65 -1.78 -7.94 28.24
N MET A 66 -1.68 -7.71 26.93
CA MET A 66 -0.65 -6.84 26.36
C MET A 66 -0.89 -5.36 26.64
N ASN A 67 -2.08 -4.97 27.12
CA ASN A 67 -2.52 -3.59 27.29
C ASN A 67 -2.28 -2.72 26.03
N THR A 68 -2.40 -3.33 24.84
CA THR A 68 -2.06 -2.69 23.57
C THR A 68 -3.09 -3.09 22.50
N ALA A 69 -3.45 -2.15 21.63
CA ALA A 69 -4.19 -2.43 20.41
C ALA A 69 -3.27 -2.97 19.29
N PRO A 70 -3.82 -3.62 18.24
CA PRO A 70 -3.03 -4.00 17.06
C PRO A 70 -2.44 -2.77 16.36
N GLU A 71 -1.11 -2.68 16.28
CA GLU A 71 -0.40 -1.51 15.76
C GLU A 71 0.34 -1.81 14.45
N LEU A 72 0.63 -3.07 14.14
CA LEU A 72 1.45 -3.44 12.99
C LEU A 72 0.77 -3.06 11.67
N LEU A 73 -0.51 -3.38 11.53
CA LEU A 73 -1.27 -3.02 10.34
C LEU A 73 -1.37 -1.50 10.16
N LYS A 74 -1.62 -0.76 11.25
CA LYS A 74 -1.64 0.70 11.24
C LYS A 74 -0.30 1.27 10.80
N THR A 75 0.80 0.76 11.36
CA THR A 75 2.16 1.16 11.00
C THR A 75 2.45 0.95 9.52
N VAL A 76 2.03 -0.19 8.94
CA VAL A 76 2.18 -0.46 7.50
C VAL A 76 1.39 0.54 6.66
N LYS A 77 0.14 0.85 7.04
CA LYS A 77 -0.69 1.85 6.35
C LYS A 77 -0.04 3.25 6.41
N CYS A 78 0.44 3.66 7.58
CA CYS A 78 1.13 4.93 7.79
C CYS A 78 2.40 5.04 6.95
N ARG A 79 3.27 4.02 6.95
CA ARG A 79 4.50 3.99 6.14
C ARG A 79 4.22 4.10 4.65
N LYS A 80 3.16 3.42 4.18
CA LYS A 80 2.72 3.54 2.79
C LYS A 80 2.31 4.99 2.48
N LEU A 81 1.50 5.62 3.33
CA LEU A 81 1.08 7.00 3.11
C LEU A 81 2.26 8.00 3.18
N GLN A 82 3.19 7.81 4.11
CA GLN A 82 4.42 8.60 4.20
C GLN A 82 5.25 8.49 2.91
N TYR A 83 5.38 7.28 2.37
CA TYR A 83 6.09 7.04 1.11
C TYR A 83 5.41 7.73 -0.07
N LEU A 84 4.08 7.78 -0.12
CA LEU A 84 3.36 8.57 -1.13
C LEU A 84 3.73 10.05 -1.03
N GLY A 85 3.74 10.61 0.18
CA GLY A 85 4.18 11.99 0.41
C GLY A 85 5.61 12.26 -0.04
N HIS A 86 6.52 11.33 0.25
CA HIS A 86 7.90 11.40 -0.17
C HIS A 86 8.03 11.41 -1.71
N ILE A 87 7.25 10.58 -2.40
CA ILE A 87 7.22 10.56 -3.87
C ILE A 87 6.66 11.88 -4.41
N MET A 88 5.55 12.39 -3.86
CA MET A 88 4.88 13.59 -4.38
C MET A 88 5.70 14.88 -4.16
N ARG A 89 6.48 14.96 -3.07
CA ARG A 89 7.30 16.14 -2.77
C ARG A 89 8.60 16.23 -3.57
N ASN A 90 9.20 15.09 -3.92
CA ASN A 90 10.49 15.05 -4.62
C ASN A 90 10.29 14.88 -6.13
N LYS A 91 9.87 15.96 -6.80
CA LYS A 91 9.55 15.95 -8.24
C LYS A 91 10.77 15.60 -9.10
N GLU A 92 11.93 16.17 -8.81
CA GLU A 92 13.16 15.93 -9.57
C GLU A 92 13.56 14.45 -9.59
N ARG A 93 13.50 13.80 -8.42
CA ARG A 93 13.93 12.40 -8.26
C ARG A 93 12.89 11.38 -8.72
N TYR A 94 11.60 11.68 -8.58
CA TYR A 94 10.53 10.71 -8.81
C TYR A 94 9.53 11.12 -9.90
N ASN A 95 9.92 11.98 -10.83
CA ASN A 95 9.06 12.49 -11.91
C ASN A 95 8.31 11.35 -12.63
N LEU A 96 9.03 10.32 -13.08
CA LEU A 96 8.44 9.16 -13.75
C LEU A 96 7.39 8.45 -12.88
N LEU A 97 7.68 8.22 -11.60
CA LEU A 97 6.75 7.57 -10.68
C LEU A 97 5.51 8.43 -10.43
N GLN A 98 5.65 9.76 -10.36
CA GLN A 98 4.50 10.66 -10.25
C GLN A 98 3.61 10.60 -11.49
N GLN A 99 4.21 10.60 -12.69
CA GLN A 99 3.47 10.46 -13.95
C GLN A 99 2.74 9.12 -14.04
N ILE A 100 3.37 8.03 -13.58
CA ILE A 100 2.75 6.69 -13.49
C ILE A 100 1.57 6.70 -12.50
N LEU A 101 1.76 7.25 -11.30
CA LEU A 101 0.73 7.28 -10.25
C LEU A 101 -0.46 8.16 -10.64
N GLN A 102 -0.22 9.27 -11.32
CA GLN A 102 -1.25 10.16 -11.85
C GLN A 102 -1.91 9.63 -13.13
N GLY A 103 -1.39 8.53 -13.71
CA GLY A 103 -1.94 7.93 -14.93
C GLY A 103 -1.71 8.77 -16.19
N LYS A 104 -0.71 9.67 -16.17
CA LYS A 104 -0.33 10.49 -17.33
C LYS A 104 0.39 9.69 -18.42
N ILE A 105 0.87 8.50 -18.08
CA ILE A 105 1.47 7.57 -19.03
C ILE A 105 0.38 6.66 -19.60
N ASN A 106 0.22 6.71 -20.92
CA ASN A 106 -0.69 5.86 -21.67
C ASN A 106 -0.14 4.44 -21.71
N SER A 107 -0.60 3.59 -20.78
CA SER A 107 -0.37 2.14 -20.84
C SER A 107 -1.68 1.43 -21.15
N ALA A 108 -1.75 0.70 -22.25
CA ALA A 108 -2.84 -0.25 -22.49
C ALA A 108 -2.84 -1.27 -21.34
N ARG A 109 -4.00 -1.49 -20.73
CA ARG A 109 -4.17 -2.44 -19.64
C ARG A 109 -4.68 -3.75 -20.23
N GLY A 110 -4.05 -4.87 -19.87
CA GLY A 110 -4.50 -6.19 -20.30
C GLY A 110 -5.91 -6.51 -19.79
N PRO A 111 -6.66 -7.35 -20.51
CA PRO A 111 -7.99 -7.82 -20.11
C PRO A 111 -7.94 -8.67 -18.83
N GLY A 112 -9.04 -8.67 -18.05
CA GLY A 112 -9.21 -9.50 -16.85
C GLY A 112 -9.52 -8.74 -15.54
N ARG A 113 -9.66 -9.50 -14.43
CA ARG A 113 -9.98 -8.94 -13.10
C ARG A 113 -8.86 -8.03 -12.61
N ARG A 114 -9.21 -6.77 -12.31
CA ARG A 114 -8.26 -5.79 -11.77
C ARG A 114 -7.83 -6.20 -10.36
N ARG A 115 -6.52 -6.32 -10.15
CA ARG A 115 -5.96 -6.40 -8.79
C ARG A 115 -6.16 -5.06 -8.08
N ILE A 116 -6.36 -5.11 -6.76
CA ILE A 116 -6.47 -3.90 -5.94
C ILE A 116 -5.15 -3.14 -6.05
N SER A 117 -5.20 -1.90 -6.52
CA SER A 117 -4.01 -1.06 -6.61
C SER A 117 -3.66 -0.44 -5.25
N TRP A 118 -2.42 -0.02 -5.08
CA TRP A 118 -2.01 0.74 -3.90
C TRP A 118 -2.85 2.02 -3.70
N LEU A 119 -3.11 2.78 -4.77
CA LEU A 119 -3.99 3.95 -4.73
C LEU A 119 -5.43 3.58 -4.36
N SER A 120 -5.94 2.44 -4.84
CA SER A 120 -7.27 1.94 -4.46
C SER A 120 -7.35 1.62 -2.97
N ASN A 121 -6.27 1.10 -2.37
CA ASN A 121 -6.20 0.86 -0.92
C ASN A 121 -6.21 2.16 -0.13
N LEU A 122 -5.40 3.14 -0.55
CA LEU A 122 -5.38 4.46 0.10
C LEU A 122 -6.74 5.15 0.02
N ARG A 123 -7.42 5.04 -1.13
CA ARG A 123 -8.78 5.55 -1.33
C ARG A 123 -9.77 4.90 -0.36
N ARG A 124 -9.65 3.58 -0.19
CA ARG A 124 -10.51 2.81 0.72
C ARG A 124 -10.26 3.18 2.19
N TRP A 125 -9.00 3.38 2.59
CA TRP A 125 -8.66 3.72 3.97
C TRP A 125 -9.02 5.16 4.34
N LEU A 126 -8.88 6.11 3.42
CA LEU A 126 -9.08 7.53 3.70
C LEU A 126 -10.46 8.05 3.29
N GLY A 127 -11.20 7.32 2.44
CA GLY A 127 -12.49 7.78 1.92
C GLY A 127 -12.41 8.95 0.93
N MET A 128 -11.22 9.32 0.47
CA MET A 128 -10.97 10.52 -0.36
C MET A 128 -10.75 10.18 -1.82
N SER A 129 -10.96 11.13 -2.74
CA SER A 129 -10.62 10.95 -4.16
C SER A 129 -9.09 10.94 -4.37
N SER A 130 -8.61 10.32 -5.46
CA SER A 130 -7.17 10.30 -5.78
C SER A 130 -6.61 11.71 -6.03
N ALA A 131 -7.41 12.62 -6.61
CA ALA A 131 -7.01 14.01 -6.82
C ALA A 131 -6.84 14.77 -5.49
N GLY A 132 -7.78 14.60 -4.55
CA GLY A 132 -7.68 15.17 -3.20
C GLY A 132 -6.46 14.62 -2.46
N LEU A 133 -6.25 13.30 -2.54
CA LEU A 133 -5.10 12.64 -1.93
C LEU A 133 -3.76 13.19 -2.47
N PHE A 134 -3.63 13.42 -3.78
CA PHE A 134 -2.39 13.98 -4.34
C PHE A 134 -2.16 15.43 -3.92
N ARG A 135 -3.22 16.24 -3.85
CA ARG A 135 -3.14 17.64 -3.36
C ARG A 135 -2.66 17.68 -1.92
N ASP A 136 -3.24 16.85 -1.07
CA ASP A 136 -2.87 16.77 0.35
C ASP A 136 -1.49 16.13 0.54
N ALA A 137 -1.09 15.22 -0.34
CA ALA A 137 0.19 14.51 -0.23
C ALA A 137 1.42 15.44 -0.36
N VAL A 138 1.28 16.55 -1.09
CA VAL A 138 2.35 17.54 -1.25
C VAL A 138 2.57 18.31 0.06
N ASN A 139 1.50 18.59 0.80
CA ASN A 139 1.59 19.36 2.04
C ASN A 139 1.98 18.47 3.24
N LYS A 140 3.10 18.80 3.89
CA LYS A 140 3.62 18.04 5.05
C LYS A 140 2.62 17.99 6.22
N VAL A 141 1.91 19.09 6.48
CA VAL A 141 0.90 19.18 7.55
C VAL A 141 -0.30 18.31 7.23
N ARG A 142 -0.82 18.38 6.00
CA ARG A 142 -1.96 17.56 5.57
C ARG A 142 -1.65 16.08 5.64
N ILE A 143 -0.46 15.63 5.20
CA ILE A 143 -0.06 14.24 5.37
C ILE A 143 0.02 13.82 6.84
N ALA A 144 0.53 14.68 7.73
CA ALA A 144 0.57 14.36 9.15
C ALA A 144 -0.84 14.15 9.71
N VAL A 145 -1.80 14.98 9.32
CA VAL A 145 -3.22 14.81 9.69
C VAL A 145 -3.79 13.50 9.14
N LEU A 146 -3.53 13.17 7.87
CA LEU A 146 -4.00 11.91 7.28
C LEU A 146 -3.39 10.68 7.97
N ILE A 147 -2.14 10.75 8.40
CA ILE A 147 -1.48 9.69 9.19
C ILE A 147 -2.13 9.58 10.57
N ALA A 148 -2.44 10.70 11.22
CA ALA A 148 -3.13 10.69 12.51
C ALA A 148 -4.52 10.05 12.40
N ASN A 149 -5.27 10.36 11.33
CA ASN A 149 -6.57 9.75 11.07
C ASN A 149 -6.49 8.21 10.92
N ILE A 150 -5.45 7.70 10.27
CA ILE A 150 -5.22 6.25 10.14
C ILE A 150 -4.86 5.60 11.50
N ARG A 151 -4.25 6.36 12.41
CA ARG A 151 -3.85 5.86 13.73
C ARG A 151 -5.02 5.83 14.72
N ASN A 152 -5.89 6.83 14.62
CA ASN A 152 -7.03 7.06 15.52
C ASN A 152 -8.32 6.37 15.06
N GLY A 153 -8.45 6.03 13.78
CA GLY A 153 -9.53 5.20 13.23
C GLY A 153 -9.24 3.71 13.35
#